data_AF-A0A936A1X4-F1
#
_entry.id   AF-A0A936A1X4-F1
#
_cell.length_a   1.000
_cell.length_b   1.000
_cell.length_c   1.000
_cell.angle_alpha   90.00
_cell.angle_beta   90.00
_cell.angle_gamma   90.00
#
_symmetry.space_group_name_H-M   'P 1'
#
loop_
_entity.id
_entity.type
_entity.pdbx_description
1 polymer ?
#
loop_
_entity_poly.entity_id
_entity_poly.type
_entity_poly.pdbx_seq_one_letter_code
_entity_poly.pdbx_strand_id
1 'polypeptide(L)'
;MTRFLVSTMSASLLLIGGNACSLAAHTKADRASGQSNLMADTFAGKNACNPENHLRPFIIEWDATDMSSFEQHAANDIVFVHYEGCDLRVLDECRNESIRGEAGAYKPAEWTSGSLETLDINNEAELYAKLPLGHATLGGRVNGGEKFHMEYYVAGTRTATRDAVYQKDLDGKYGCEKATHFVYGYNLGAFGLASAKAIKAEVGGSAFGFGAGASARRASSAEKKGGKLAVCDSESAKEVEGCKAPIRLTLRPIRPGENPDKTAMKAADTPIRSTRPVS
;
A
#
# COMPACT_ATOMS: atom_id res chain seq x y z
N MET A 1 74.97 1.61 -27.87
CA MET A 1 75.09 0.38 -28.69
C MET A 1 75.78 -0.71 -27.85
N THR A 2 75.65 -1.99 -28.23
CA THR A 2 76.52 -3.15 -27.87
C THR A 2 76.97 -3.31 -26.39
N ARG A 3 76.31 -4.09 -25.52
CA ARG A 3 76.19 -5.58 -25.38
C ARG A 3 77.42 -6.35 -24.82
N PHE A 4 77.16 -7.01 -23.67
CA PHE A 4 77.65 -8.33 -23.16
C PHE A 4 79.07 -8.59 -22.61
N LEU A 5 79.11 -9.09 -21.36
CA LEU A 5 79.90 -10.20 -20.73
C LEU A 5 79.37 -10.30 -19.26
N VAL A 6 78.92 -11.40 -18.62
CA VAL A 6 79.24 -12.85 -18.59
C VAL A 6 80.52 -13.12 -17.77
N SER A 7 80.54 -13.87 -16.64
CA SER A 7 79.50 -14.65 -15.90
C SER A 7 79.78 -14.61 -14.37
N THR A 8 79.41 -15.49 -13.39
CA THR A 8 78.85 -16.88 -13.35
C THR A 8 78.25 -17.21 -11.95
N MET A 9 77.44 -18.30 -11.86
CA MET A 9 77.17 -19.21 -10.70
C MET A 9 76.82 -18.68 -9.29
N SER A 10 75.61 -19.03 -8.84
CA SER A 10 75.40 -20.05 -7.78
C SER A 10 73.96 -20.57 -7.80
N ALA A 11 73.74 -21.84 -7.43
CA ALA A 11 72.44 -22.50 -7.52
C ALA A 11 71.99 -23.06 -6.17
N SER A 12 70.68 -23.03 -5.90
CA SER A 12 70.02 -23.81 -4.85
C SER A 12 68.56 -24.00 -5.22
N LEU A 13 68.16 -25.25 -5.49
CA LEU A 13 66.75 -25.63 -5.59
C LEU A 13 66.18 -25.84 -4.19
N LEU A 14 64.99 -25.32 -3.92
CA LEU A 14 64.07 -25.88 -2.93
C LEU A 14 62.63 -25.55 -3.32
N LEU A 15 61.92 -26.54 -3.85
CA LEU A 15 60.46 -26.55 -3.99
C LEU A 15 59.87 -27.23 -2.76
N ILE A 16 58.71 -26.76 -2.28
CA ILE A 16 57.58 -27.56 -1.73
C ILE A 16 56.49 -26.62 -1.20
N GLY A 17 55.22 -27.03 -1.35
CA GLY A 17 54.12 -26.62 -0.45
C GLY A 17 53.56 -25.20 -0.63
N GLY A 18 52.52 -25.07 -1.45
CA GLY A 18 51.66 -23.89 -1.42
C GLY A 18 50.47 -24.07 -0.46
N ASN A 19 49.95 -22.96 0.08
CA ASN A 19 48.55 -22.87 0.49
C ASN A 19 48.11 -21.40 0.42
N ALA A 20 46.94 -21.15 -0.17
CA ALA A 20 46.41 -19.80 -0.35
C ALA A 20 45.31 -19.51 0.68
N CYS A 21 45.43 -18.39 1.40
CA CYS A 21 44.36 -17.86 2.24
C CYS A 21 44.39 -16.33 2.21
N SER A 22 43.45 -15.74 1.48
CA SER A 22 43.23 -14.29 1.45
C SER A 22 42.62 -13.81 2.76
N LEU A 23 43.40 -13.12 3.60
CA LEU A 23 42.92 -12.51 4.83
C LEU A 23 42.18 -11.19 4.56
N ALA A 24 40.95 -11.32 4.05
CA ALA A 24 40.04 -10.21 3.77
C ALA A 24 38.75 -10.32 4.61
N ALA A 25 38.84 -9.99 5.90
CA ALA A 25 37.67 -9.78 6.77
C ALA A 25 38.06 -9.07 8.08
N HIS A 26 37.62 -7.82 8.27
CA HIS A 26 37.39 -7.12 9.55
C HIS A 26 36.83 -5.71 9.20
N THR A 27 35.66 -5.25 9.64
CA THR A 27 34.57 -5.94 10.36
C THR A 27 33.23 -5.52 9.76
N LYS A 28 32.27 -6.44 9.69
CA LYS A 28 30.87 -6.10 9.42
C LYS A 28 30.23 -5.70 10.74
N ALA A 29 29.76 -4.46 10.86
CA ALA A 29 29.16 -3.96 12.10
C ALA A 29 27.69 -4.39 12.23
N ASP A 30 27.45 -5.70 12.37
CA ASP A 30 26.13 -6.25 12.68
C ASP A 30 25.72 -5.82 14.10
N ARG A 31 25.05 -4.66 14.21
CA ARG A 31 24.42 -4.20 15.45
C ARG A 31 23.17 -5.04 15.73
N ALA A 32 23.40 -6.23 16.26
CA ALA A 32 22.37 -7.11 16.79
C ALA A 32 21.77 -6.53 18.10
N SER A 33 20.98 -5.47 18.01
CA SER A 33 20.11 -5.02 19.09
C SER A 33 18.98 -6.04 19.25
N GLY A 34 19.21 -7.07 20.07
CA GLY A 34 18.31 -8.23 20.23
C GLY A 34 16.85 -7.93 20.59
N GLN A 35 16.55 -6.69 20.99
CA GLN A 35 15.20 -6.18 21.21
C GLN A 35 14.31 -6.21 19.94
N SER A 36 14.89 -6.02 18.74
CA SER A 36 14.10 -6.00 17.49
C SER A 36 13.49 -7.37 17.18
N ASN A 37 14.28 -8.45 17.32
CA ASN A 37 13.80 -9.81 17.08
C ASN A 37 12.78 -10.23 18.15
N LEU A 38 12.95 -9.82 19.41
CA LEU A 38 11.99 -10.10 20.48
C LEU A 38 10.61 -9.48 20.22
N MET A 39 10.53 -8.34 19.52
CA MET A 39 9.24 -7.76 19.11
C MET A 39 8.57 -8.58 18.01
N ALA A 40 9.32 -9.05 17.01
CA ALA A 40 8.81 -9.91 15.94
C ALA A 40 8.20 -11.22 16.48
N ASP A 41 8.74 -11.75 17.60
CA ASP A 41 8.21 -12.96 18.23
C ASP A 41 6.92 -12.76 19.06
N THR A 42 6.55 -11.52 19.39
CA THR A 42 5.30 -11.23 20.12
C THR A 42 4.05 -11.50 19.27
N PHE A 43 2.88 -11.60 19.93
CA PHE A 43 1.60 -11.64 19.22
C PHE A 43 1.38 -10.40 18.32
N ALA A 44 1.87 -9.22 18.74
CA ALA A 44 1.79 -8.00 17.95
C ALA A 44 2.70 -8.08 16.71
N GLY A 45 3.95 -8.51 16.85
CA GLY A 45 4.88 -8.71 15.73
C GLY A 45 4.38 -9.75 14.72
N LYS A 46 3.91 -10.90 15.21
CA LYS A 46 3.37 -11.98 14.36
C LYS A 46 2.07 -11.61 13.64
N ASN A 47 1.35 -10.59 14.09
CA ASN A 47 0.14 -10.07 13.45
C ASN A 47 0.32 -8.68 12.80
N ALA A 48 1.54 -8.14 12.76
CA ALA A 48 1.84 -6.81 12.22
C ALA A 48 1.58 -6.68 10.70
N CYS A 49 1.51 -7.82 10.02
CA CYS A 49 1.09 -7.96 8.62
C CYS A 49 -0.12 -8.89 8.49
N ASN A 50 -1.06 -8.89 9.44
CA ASN A 50 -2.30 -9.66 9.29
C ASN A 50 -3.37 -8.80 8.58
N PRO A 51 -3.81 -9.14 7.35
CA PRO A 51 -4.72 -8.30 6.57
C PRO A 51 -6.09 -8.08 7.25
N GLU A 52 -6.57 -9.02 8.05
CA GLU A 52 -7.81 -8.90 8.82
C GLU A 52 -7.76 -7.76 9.86
N ASN A 53 -6.57 -7.45 10.39
CA ASN A 53 -6.37 -6.32 11.31
C ASN A 53 -6.26 -4.98 10.58
N HIS A 54 -6.05 -4.99 9.26
CA HIS A 54 -5.61 -3.83 8.47
C HIS A 54 -6.51 -3.54 7.25
N LEU A 55 -7.81 -3.90 7.32
CA LEU A 55 -8.84 -3.66 6.30
C LEU A 55 -9.04 -2.20 5.83
N ARG A 56 -8.34 -1.21 6.40
CA ARG A 56 -8.32 0.19 5.94
C ARG A 56 -6.89 0.72 5.77
N PRO A 57 -6.10 0.20 4.81
CA PRO A 57 -4.72 0.59 4.63
C PRO A 57 -4.59 1.94 3.90
N PHE A 58 -3.53 2.68 4.20
CA PHE A 58 -3.10 3.83 3.41
C PHE A 58 -2.31 3.35 2.18
N ILE A 59 -2.57 3.97 1.03
CA ILE A 59 -1.95 3.64 -0.28
C ILE A 59 -0.87 4.67 -0.65
N ILE A 60 -0.10 5.08 0.36
CA ILE A 60 0.93 6.13 0.26
C ILE A 60 2.16 5.72 -0.56
N GLU A 61 2.35 4.41 -0.75
CA GLU A 61 3.53 3.86 -1.43
C GLU A 61 3.34 3.70 -2.93
N TRP A 62 2.09 3.55 -3.39
CA TRP A 62 1.71 3.48 -4.81
C TRP A 62 2.31 4.64 -5.59
N ASP A 63 2.88 4.35 -6.75
CA ASP A 63 3.39 5.40 -7.63
C ASP A 63 2.28 5.99 -8.53
N ALA A 64 2.63 6.94 -9.39
CA ALA A 64 1.66 7.61 -10.25
C ALA A 64 0.97 6.66 -11.25
N THR A 65 1.63 5.55 -11.60
CA THR A 65 1.12 4.48 -12.46
C THR A 65 0.10 3.64 -11.70
N ASP A 66 0.46 3.14 -10.52
CA ASP A 66 -0.45 2.36 -9.64
C ASP A 66 -1.73 3.17 -9.34
N MET A 67 -1.56 4.44 -8.98
CA MET A 67 -2.67 5.35 -8.68
C MET A 67 -3.55 5.60 -9.91
N SER A 68 -2.96 5.86 -11.08
CA SER A 68 -3.71 6.06 -12.34
C SER A 68 -4.47 4.80 -12.76
N SER A 69 -3.88 3.61 -12.60
CA SER A 69 -4.56 2.34 -12.86
C SER A 69 -5.73 2.17 -11.90
N PHE A 70 -5.53 2.35 -10.59
CA PHE A 70 -6.62 2.29 -9.62
C PHE A 70 -7.75 3.29 -9.91
N GLU A 71 -7.43 4.54 -10.25
CA GLU A 71 -8.42 5.57 -10.60
C GLU A 71 -9.21 5.20 -11.87
N GLN A 72 -8.53 4.74 -12.93
CA GLN A 72 -9.18 4.22 -14.14
C GLN A 72 -10.10 3.04 -13.82
N HIS A 73 -9.70 2.16 -12.90
CA HIS A 73 -10.42 0.93 -12.60
C HIS A 73 -11.66 1.27 -11.75
N ALA A 74 -11.49 2.10 -10.72
CA ALA A 74 -12.56 2.61 -9.86
C ALA A 74 -13.50 3.65 -10.51
N ALA A 75 -13.15 4.16 -11.69
CA ALA A 75 -14.08 4.89 -12.55
C ALA A 75 -15.11 3.95 -13.21
N ASN A 76 -14.72 2.71 -13.52
CA ASN A 76 -15.51 1.78 -14.33
C ASN A 76 -16.26 0.73 -13.49
N ASP A 77 -15.54 0.00 -12.64
CA ASP A 77 -16.03 -1.15 -11.87
C ASP A 77 -15.55 -1.08 -10.40
N ILE A 78 -16.04 -2.00 -9.55
CA ILE A 78 -15.40 -2.26 -8.25
C ILE A 78 -14.02 -2.90 -8.44
N VAL A 79 -13.06 -2.54 -7.58
CA VAL A 79 -11.68 -2.99 -7.70
C VAL A 79 -11.43 -4.22 -6.83
N PHE A 80 -10.90 -5.29 -7.41
CA PHE A 80 -10.47 -6.48 -6.69
C PHE A 80 -8.99 -6.42 -6.34
N VAL A 81 -8.63 -6.97 -5.17
CA VAL A 81 -7.24 -7.02 -4.71
C VAL A 81 -6.88 -8.40 -4.17
N HIS A 82 -5.62 -8.74 -4.39
CA HIS A 82 -4.93 -9.77 -3.63
C HIS A 82 -4.19 -9.07 -2.49
N TYR A 83 -4.57 -9.37 -1.25
CA TYR A 83 -3.98 -8.82 -0.04
C TYR A 83 -3.52 -9.97 0.84
N GLU A 84 -2.21 -10.19 0.91
CA GLU A 84 -1.58 -11.24 1.70
C GLU A 84 -0.40 -10.64 2.47
N GLY A 85 -0.35 -10.84 3.79
CA GLY A 85 0.68 -10.20 4.61
C GLY A 85 0.56 -8.67 4.61
N CYS A 86 1.66 -8.01 4.27
CA CYS A 86 1.72 -6.57 3.97
C CYS A 86 1.79 -6.28 2.45
N ASP A 87 1.61 -7.27 1.57
CA ASP A 87 1.54 -7.10 0.11
C ASP A 87 0.08 -6.91 -0.35
N LEU A 88 -0.23 -5.75 -0.92
CA LEU A 88 -1.54 -5.47 -1.51
C LEU A 88 -1.38 -5.07 -2.97
N ARG A 89 -1.88 -5.93 -3.86
CA ARG A 89 -1.84 -5.74 -5.32
C ARG A 89 -3.24 -5.72 -5.91
N VAL A 90 -3.46 -4.78 -6.82
CA VAL A 90 -4.68 -4.72 -7.62
C VAL A 90 -4.69 -5.89 -8.61
N LEU A 91 -5.87 -6.48 -8.85
CA LEU A 91 -6.06 -7.53 -9.85
C LEU A 91 -6.67 -6.89 -11.09
N ASP A 92 -5.81 -6.26 -11.89
CA ASP A 92 -6.17 -5.45 -13.05
C ASP A 92 -6.96 -6.21 -14.12
N GLU A 93 -6.67 -7.50 -14.28
CA GLU A 93 -7.36 -8.41 -15.19
C GLU A 93 -8.70 -8.94 -14.65
N CYS A 94 -8.99 -8.78 -13.35
CA CYS A 94 -10.24 -9.23 -12.71
C CYS A 94 -11.42 -8.26 -13.00
N ARG A 95 -11.75 -8.09 -14.28
CA ARG A 95 -12.87 -7.26 -14.76
C ARG A 95 -13.40 -7.76 -16.11
N ASN A 96 -14.56 -7.25 -16.50
CA ASN A 96 -15.10 -7.47 -17.84
C ASN A 96 -15.01 -6.17 -18.65
N GLU A 97 -13.96 -6.04 -19.48
CA GLU A 97 -13.76 -4.82 -20.30
C GLU A 97 -14.87 -4.59 -21.34
N SER A 98 -15.66 -5.62 -21.66
CA SER A 98 -16.82 -5.51 -22.55
C SER A 98 -18.09 -5.04 -21.84
N ILE A 99 -18.17 -5.13 -20.51
CA ILE A 99 -19.37 -4.81 -19.72
C ILE A 99 -18.96 -4.05 -18.45
N ARG A 100 -18.89 -2.73 -18.57
CA ARG A 100 -18.64 -1.82 -17.45
C ARG A 100 -19.70 -1.96 -16.34
N GLY A 101 -19.24 -2.10 -15.10
CA GLY A 101 -20.06 -2.23 -13.91
C GLY A 101 -20.65 -3.63 -13.68
N GLU A 102 -20.24 -4.65 -14.45
CA GLU A 102 -20.74 -6.03 -14.32
C GLU A 102 -20.34 -6.66 -12.97
N ALA A 103 -19.19 -6.27 -12.41
CA ALA A 103 -18.82 -6.65 -11.05
C ALA A 103 -19.62 -5.87 -9.99
N GLY A 104 -20.13 -4.70 -10.35
CA GLY A 104 -20.57 -3.60 -9.49
C GLY A 104 -19.79 -2.32 -9.82
N ALA A 105 -20.24 -1.17 -9.35
CA ALA A 105 -19.58 0.13 -9.60
C ALA A 105 -19.48 0.94 -8.29
N TYR A 106 -18.75 2.05 -8.30
CA TYR A 106 -18.72 3.00 -7.17
C TYR A 106 -19.76 4.10 -7.33
N LYS A 107 -20.43 4.43 -6.23
CA LYS A 107 -21.35 5.57 -6.09
C LYS A 107 -20.62 6.91 -6.37
N PRO A 108 -21.36 8.02 -6.54
CA PRO A 108 -20.80 9.37 -6.47
C PRO A 108 -20.02 9.61 -5.16
N ALA A 109 -19.17 10.64 -5.14
CA ALA A 109 -18.41 11.00 -3.95
C ALA A 109 -19.31 11.62 -2.87
N GLU A 110 -19.28 11.03 -1.69
CA GLU A 110 -19.86 11.58 -0.46
C GLU A 110 -18.82 12.51 0.17
N TRP A 111 -19.00 13.82 -0.03
CA TRP A 111 -18.10 14.86 0.47
C TRP A 111 -18.42 15.22 1.92
N THR A 112 -17.38 15.41 2.73
CA THR A 112 -17.48 15.77 4.15
C THR A 112 -17.08 17.24 4.38
N SER A 113 -17.03 17.68 5.63
CA SER A 113 -16.34 18.93 6.03
C SER A 113 -14.82 18.82 5.90
N GLY A 114 -14.30 17.59 5.90
CA GLY A 114 -12.89 17.26 6.01
C GLY A 114 -12.26 17.54 7.38
N SER A 115 -11.02 17.08 7.49
CA SER A 115 -10.09 17.30 8.61
C SER A 115 -8.67 17.09 8.10
N LEU A 116 -7.73 17.92 8.58
CA LEU A 116 -6.30 17.66 8.44
C LEU A 116 -5.86 16.81 9.64
N GLU A 117 -5.25 15.67 9.37
CA GLU A 117 -4.78 14.72 10.35
C GLU A 117 -3.26 14.54 10.23
N THR A 118 -2.59 14.33 11.37
CA THR A 118 -1.13 14.18 11.45
C THR A 118 -0.76 12.79 11.98
N LEU A 119 0.29 12.20 11.40
CA LEU A 119 0.73 10.84 11.70
C LEU A 119 2.27 10.78 11.66
N ASP A 120 2.89 10.85 12.84
CA ASP A 120 4.32 10.58 13.01
C ASP A 120 4.62 9.08 13.05
N ILE A 121 5.81 8.68 12.59
CA ILE A 121 6.37 7.33 12.73
C ILE A 121 7.73 7.44 13.40
N ASN A 122 7.81 7.03 14.67
CA ASN A 122 9.04 7.13 15.47
C ASN A 122 9.89 5.85 15.52
N ASN A 123 9.31 4.71 15.15
CA ASN A 123 9.87 3.36 15.28
C ASN A 123 9.10 2.36 14.41
N GLU A 124 9.62 1.15 14.29
CA GLU A 124 9.09 0.11 13.40
C GLU A 124 7.71 -0.43 13.82
N ALA A 125 7.41 -0.46 15.12
CA ALA A 125 6.08 -0.86 15.60
C ALA A 125 4.99 0.18 15.24
N GLU A 126 5.32 1.47 15.32
CA GLU A 126 4.46 2.54 14.80
C GLU A 126 4.29 2.45 13.27
N LEU A 127 5.35 2.08 12.53
CA LEU A 127 5.27 1.92 11.07
C LEU A 127 4.25 0.83 10.71
N TYR A 128 4.37 -0.37 11.28
CA TYR A 128 3.41 -1.46 11.07
C TYR A 128 1.98 -1.07 11.49
N ALA A 129 1.80 -0.49 12.68
CA ALA A 129 0.47 -0.18 13.20
C ALA A 129 -0.26 0.91 12.39
N LYS A 130 0.48 1.86 11.80
CA LYS A 130 -0.08 3.05 11.13
C LYS A 130 -0.08 2.93 9.61
N LEU A 131 0.95 2.32 9.03
CA LEU A 131 1.25 2.27 7.59
C LEU A 131 1.81 0.87 7.21
N PRO A 132 1.04 -0.23 7.36
CA PRO A 132 1.55 -1.59 7.16
C PRO A 132 2.14 -1.83 5.75
N LEU A 133 1.48 -1.32 4.71
CA LEU A 133 1.98 -1.39 3.32
C LEU A 133 3.27 -0.57 3.11
N GLY A 134 3.55 0.39 3.99
CA GLY A 134 4.77 1.20 4.00
C GLY A 134 5.99 0.50 4.60
N HIS A 135 5.84 -0.68 5.21
CA HIS A 135 6.97 -1.38 5.83
C HIS A 135 8.06 -1.77 4.81
N ALA A 136 7.66 -2.25 3.63
CA ALA A 136 8.58 -2.74 2.60
C ALA A 136 9.59 -1.67 2.10
N THR A 137 9.21 -0.40 2.11
CA THR A 137 10.03 0.72 1.59
C THR A 137 10.60 1.62 2.70
N LEU A 138 9.89 1.78 3.81
CA LEU A 138 10.30 2.65 4.93
C LEU A 138 10.96 1.88 6.08
N GLY A 139 10.70 0.57 6.22
CA GLY A 139 11.11 -0.24 7.37
C GLY A 139 12.61 -0.20 7.66
N GLY A 140 13.45 -0.42 6.64
CA GLY A 140 14.91 -0.33 6.79
C GLY A 140 15.41 1.06 7.20
N ARG A 141 14.72 2.14 6.79
CA ARG A 141 15.05 3.53 7.18
C ARG A 141 14.65 3.79 8.63
N VAL A 142 13.45 3.35 9.02
CA VAL A 142 12.94 3.47 10.40
C VAL A 142 13.77 2.66 11.38
N ASN A 143 14.14 1.43 11.03
CA ASN A 143 15.05 0.57 11.81
C ASN A 143 16.45 1.22 11.95
N GLY A 144 16.92 1.91 10.90
CA GLY A 144 18.11 2.79 10.92
C GLY A 144 17.98 4.08 11.74
N GLY A 145 16.89 4.29 12.48
CA GLY A 145 16.68 5.49 13.31
C GLY A 145 16.25 6.73 12.53
N GLU A 146 15.68 6.57 11.34
CA GLU A 146 14.92 7.62 10.69
C GLU A 146 13.49 7.69 11.25
N LYS A 147 12.93 8.90 11.27
CA LYS A 147 11.56 9.17 11.67
C LYS A 147 10.84 9.83 10.53
N PHE A 148 9.56 9.51 10.34
CA PHE A 148 8.73 10.12 9.32
C PHE A 148 7.58 10.88 9.96
N HIS A 149 7.07 11.86 9.22
CA HIS A 149 5.92 12.65 9.57
C HIS A 149 5.04 12.77 8.33
N MET A 150 3.77 12.44 8.50
CA MET A 150 2.75 12.50 7.46
C MET A 150 1.65 13.46 7.87
N GLU A 151 1.19 14.29 6.95
CA GLU A 151 -0.11 14.95 7.06
C GLU A 151 -1.01 14.40 5.95
N TYR A 152 -2.29 14.22 6.26
CA TYR A 152 -3.29 13.85 5.26
C TYR A 152 -4.60 14.57 5.52
N TYR A 153 -5.33 14.87 4.45
CA TYR A 153 -6.64 15.51 4.51
C TYR A 153 -7.66 14.62 3.82
N VAL A 154 -8.78 14.33 4.48
CA VAL A 154 -9.89 13.54 3.90
C VAL A 154 -10.98 14.50 3.42
N ALA A 155 -11.13 14.70 2.12
CA ALA A 155 -12.23 15.49 1.55
C ALA A 155 -13.55 14.71 1.53
N GLY A 156 -13.50 13.41 1.26
CA GLY A 156 -14.70 12.58 1.15
C GLY A 156 -14.43 11.10 1.00
N THR A 157 -15.44 10.36 0.55
CA THR A 157 -15.36 8.91 0.29
C THR A 157 -16.17 8.52 -0.95
N ARG A 158 -15.76 7.45 -1.62
CA ARG A 158 -16.61 6.69 -2.57
C ARG A 158 -16.82 5.28 -2.02
N THR A 159 -18.04 4.76 -2.14
CA THR A 159 -18.39 3.39 -1.74
C THR A 159 -18.96 2.61 -2.92
N ALA A 160 -18.78 1.30 -2.91
CA ALA A 160 -19.32 0.38 -3.89
C ALA A 160 -20.87 0.37 -3.82
N THR A 161 -21.50 0.03 -4.95
CA THR A 161 -22.94 -0.30 -5.00
C THR A 161 -23.26 -1.66 -4.39
N ARG A 162 -22.23 -2.49 -4.11
CA ARG A 162 -22.35 -3.82 -3.52
C ARG A 162 -21.75 -3.88 -2.12
N ASP A 163 -22.52 -4.39 -1.17
CA ASP A 163 -22.02 -4.64 0.20
C ASP A 163 -21.21 -5.94 0.34
N ALA A 164 -21.38 -6.90 -0.58
CA ALA A 164 -20.62 -8.15 -0.59
C ALA A 164 -20.39 -8.68 -2.02
N VAL A 165 -19.25 -9.38 -2.16
CA VAL A 165 -18.94 -10.27 -3.28
C VAL A 165 -18.64 -11.65 -2.69
N TYR A 166 -19.11 -12.69 -3.36
CA TYR A 166 -18.91 -14.09 -2.96
C TYR A 166 -18.00 -14.80 -3.97
N GLN A 167 -17.31 -15.87 -3.56
CA GLN A 167 -16.45 -16.65 -4.46
C GLN A 167 -17.18 -17.09 -5.73
N LYS A 168 -18.44 -17.55 -5.61
CA LYS A 168 -19.32 -17.92 -6.73
C LYS A 168 -19.73 -16.76 -7.67
N ASP A 169 -19.43 -15.50 -7.33
CA ASP A 169 -19.57 -14.37 -8.25
C ASP A 169 -18.34 -14.19 -9.16
N LEU A 170 -17.23 -14.87 -8.84
CA LEU A 170 -15.93 -14.80 -9.52
C LEU A 170 -15.52 -16.12 -10.17
N ASP A 171 -16.19 -17.24 -9.85
CA ASP A 171 -16.03 -18.54 -10.52
C ASP A 171 -16.06 -18.37 -12.07
N GLY A 172 -14.98 -18.74 -12.74
CA GLY A 172 -14.85 -18.65 -14.20
C GLY A 172 -14.53 -17.26 -14.76
N LYS A 173 -14.33 -16.24 -13.91
CA LYS A 173 -13.83 -14.93 -14.33
C LYS A 173 -12.31 -14.91 -14.36
N TYR A 174 -11.77 -14.64 -15.55
CA TYR A 174 -10.33 -14.50 -15.79
C TYR A 174 -9.70 -13.43 -14.87
N GLY A 175 -8.51 -13.70 -14.34
CA GLY A 175 -7.74 -12.79 -13.49
C GLY A 175 -8.24 -12.68 -12.04
N CYS A 176 -9.42 -13.23 -11.73
CA CYS A 176 -10.03 -13.17 -10.41
C CYS A 176 -9.63 -14.33 -9.48
N GLU A 177 -8.83 -15.30 -9.95
CA GLU A 177 -8.55 -16.56 -9.26
C GLU A 177 -7.78 -16.39 -7.93
N LYS A 178 -7.12 -15.23 -7.76
CA LYS A 178 -6.35 -14.85 -6.57
C LYS A 178 -7.02 -13.74 -5.75
N ALA A 179 -8.27 -13.38 -6.07
CA ALA A 179 -8.99 -12.31 -5.38
C ALA A 179 -9.29 -12.70 -3.93
N THR A 180 -8.80 -11.90 -2.99
CA THR A 180 -8.99 -12.10 -1.53
C THR A 180 -10.02 -11.12 -0.98
N HIS A 181 -9.98 -9.89 -1.49
CA HIS A 181 -10.79 -8.77 -1.04
C HIS A 181 -11.28 -8.00 -2.26
N PHE A 182 -12.35 -7.23 -2.07
CA PHE A 182 -12.69 -6.12 -2.94
C PHE A 182 -12.57 -4.80 -2.17
N VAL A 183 -12.24 -3.73 -2.88
CA VAL A 183 -12.26 -2.37 -2.35
C VAL A 183 -13.73 -1.95 -2.26
N TYR A 184 -14.31 -2.06 -1.06
CA TYR A 184 -15.66 -1.59 -0.79
C TYR A 184 -15.76 -0.06 -0.83
N GLY A 185 -14.68 0.65 -0.52
CA GLY A 185 -14.63 2.08 -0.65
C GLY A 185 -13.22 2.64 -0.53
N TYR A 186 -13.08 3.93 -0.82
CA TYR A 186 -11.82 4.64 -0.67
C TYR A 186 -12.05 6.11 -0.32
N ASN A 187 -11.13 6.68 0.45
CA ASN A 187 -11.15 8.08 0.85
C ASN A 187 -10.43 8.94 -0.21
N LEU A 188 -11.09 10.04 -0.59
CA LEU A 188 -10.57 11.07 -1.49
C LEU A 188 -9.93 12.19 -0.67
N GLY A 189 -8.83 12.76 -1.14
CA GLY A 189 -8.17 13.87 -0.46
C GLY A 189 -6.77 14.19 -0.99
N ALA A 190 -5.86 14.46 -0.06
CA ALA A 190 -4.44 14.62 -0.32
C ALA A 190 -3.58 14.17 0.87
N PHE A 191 -2.31 13.87 0.64
CA PHE A 191 -1.32 13.59 1.69
C PHE A 191 0.08 14.06 1.30
N GLY A 192 0.92 14.28 2.31
CA GLY A 192 2.37 14.45 2.18
C GLY A 192 3.08 13.66 3.27
N LEU A 193 4.17 12.97 2.93
CA LEU A 193 5.02 12.20 3.85
C LEU A 193 6.48 12.63 3.63
N ALA A 194 7.20 12.89 4.71
CA ALA A 194 8.63 13.19 4.66
C ALA A 194 9.36 12.66 5.90
N SER A 195 10.68 12.52 5.80
CA SER A 195 11.56 12.43 6.95
C SER A 195 11.36 13.64 7.86
N ALA A 196 11.18 13.40 9.16
CA ALA A 196 11.06 14.46 10.16
C ALA A 196 12.32 15.35 10.25
N LYS A 197 13.45 14.90 9.69
CA LYS A 197 14.69 15.68 9.55
C LYS A 197 14.66 16.65 8.35
N ALA A 198 13.82 16.38 7.34
CA ALA A 198 13.65 17.22 6.16
C ALA A 198 12.59 18.33 6.35
N ILE A 199 11.69 18.16 7.32
CA ILE A 199 10.70 19.17 7.70
C ILE A 199 11.35 20.22 8.60
N LYS A 200 11.42 21.45 8.09
CA LYS A 200 11.72 22.63 8.90
C LYS A 200 10.45 23.03 9.64
N ALA A 201 10.26 22.48 10.84
CA ALA A 201 9.06 22.71 11.63
C ALA A 201 8.87 24.21 11.95
N GLU A 202 7.79 24.80 11.43
CA GLU A 202 7.28 26.08 11.91
C GLU A 202 6.26 25.81 13.02
N VAL A 203 6.41 26.50 14.16
CA VAL A 203 5.59 26.25 15.34
C VAL A 203 4.14 26.68 15.08
N GLY A 204 3.26 25.70 14.86
CA GLY A 204 1.83 25.89 14.65
C GLY A 204 1.36 25.94 13.19
N GLY A 205 2.19 25.56 12.21
CA GLY A 205 1.82 25.51 10.79
C GLY A 205 1.99 24.11 10.16
N SER A 206 1.21 23.80 9.12
CA SER A 206 1.33 22.54 8.37
C SER A 206 2.68 22.41 7.66
N ALA A 207 3.29 21.24 7.80
CA ALA A 207 4.56 20.88 7.18
C ALA A 207 4.51 20.87 5.64
N PHE A 208 3.33 20.64 5.06
CA PHE A 208 3.10 20.55 3.61
C PHE A 208 2.20 21.67 3.05
N GLY A 209 1.97 22.72 3.82
CA GLY A 209 1.32 23.96 3.37
C GLY A 209 -0.20 23.95 3.35
N PHE A 210 -0.86 23.04 4.07
CA PHE A 210 -2.30 23.17 4.35
C PHE A 210 -2.57 24.48 5.12
N GLY A 211 -3.64 25.20 4.78
CA GLY A 211 -3.94 26.54 5.33
C GLY A 211 -2.97 27.66 4.91
N ALA A 212 -1.90 27.35 4.17
CA ALA A 212 -0.99 28.37 3.66
C ALA A 212 -1.49 28.90 2.30
N GLY A 213 -1.98 30.15 2.28
CA GLY A 213 -2.50 30.78 1.08
C GLY A 213 -1.51 30.77 -0.11
N ALA A 214 -2.05 30.83 -1.33
CA ALA A 214 -1.37 30.52 -2.61
C ALA A 214 -0.05 31.28 -2.94
N SER A 215 0.35 32.28 -2.14
CA SER A 215 1.67 32.91 -2.20
C SER A 215 2.78 32.09 -1.54
N ALA A 216 2.46 31.10 -0.70
CA ALA A 216 3.41 30.27 0.03
C ALA A 216 4.10 29.23 -0.87
N ARG A 217 5.25 29.59 -1.46
CA ARG A 217 6.12 28.69 -2.24
C ARG A 217 6.85 27.65 -1.37
N ARG A 218 6.12 26.75 -0.69
CA ARG A 218 6.66 25.69 0.19
C ARG A 218 6.26 24.27 -0.23
N ALA A 219 6.58 23.91 -1.48
CA ALA A 219 7.13 22.58 -1.75
C ALA A 219 8.66 22.67 -1.51
N SER A 220 9.41 21.63 -1.15
CA SER A 220 9.31 20.25 -1.64
C SER A 220 9.94 19.20 -0.70
N SER A 221 9.64 19.22 0.60
CA SER A 221 10.14 18.22 1.56
C SER A 221 9.45 16.85 1.44
N ALA A 222 8.25 16.79 0.86
CA ALA A 222 7.48 15.56 0.70
C ALA A 222 8.17 14.54 -0.24
N GLU A 223 8.57 13.40 0.32
CA GLU A 223 9.19 12.26 -0.36
C GLU A 223 8.14 11.37 -1.06
N LYS A 224 6.98 11.20 -0.41
CA LYS A 224 5.76 10.64 -1.01
C LYS A 224 4.62 11.66 -0.87
N LYS A 225 3.70 11.69 -1.83
CA LYS A 225 2.55 12.61 -1.84
C LYS A 225 1.45 12.10 -2.77
N GLY A 226 0.21 12.39 -2.42
CA GLY A 226 -0.96 12.25 -3.27
C GLY A 226 -1.77 13.54 -3.23
N GLY A 227 -2.26 14.01 -4.37
CA GLY A 227 -2.91 15.32 -4.45
C GLY A 227 -1.98 16.48 -4.04
N LYS A 228 -2.57 17.52 -3.43
CA LYS A 228 -1.91 18.76 -2.98
C LYS A 228 -2.62 19.30 -1.73
N LEU A 229 -2.05 19.10 -0.54
CA LEU A 229 -2.65 19.56 0.73
C LEU A 229 -2.98 21.07 0.74
N ALA A 230 -2.10 21.90 0.17
CA ALA A 230 -2.29 23.35 0.05
C ALA A 230 -3.50 23.82 -0.80
N VAL A 231 -4.27 22.91 -1.42
CA VAL A 231 -5.53 23.25 -2.11
C VAL A 231 -6.74 22.48 -1.57
N CYS A 232 -6.60 21.80 -0.44
CA CYS A 232 -7.68 21.07 0.24
C CYS A 232 -8.46 21.91 1.28
N ASP A 233 -7.93 23.08 1.65
CA ASP A 233 -8.49 23.95 2.70
C ASP A 233 -9.59 24.92 2.21
N SER A 234 -9.92 24.91 0.92
CA SER A 234 -10.98 25.75 0.36
C SER A 234 -12.35 25.04 0.37
N GLU A 235 -13.43 25.82 0.44
CA GLU A 235 -14.80 25.30 0.26
C GLU A 235 -14.98 24.57 -1.09
N SER A 236 -14.17 24.93 -2.09
CA SER A 236 -14.07 24.31 -3.41
C SER A 236 -13.25 23.00 -3.46
N ALA A 237 -12.77 22.45 -2.34
CA ALA A 237 -12.00 21.18 -2.32
C ALA A 237 -12.74 19.99 -2.97
N LYS A 238 -14.09 20.05 -3.00
CA LYS A 238 -14.97 19.08 -3.69
C LYS A 238 -14.86 19.16 -5.22
N GLU A 239 -14.43 20.29 -5.74
CA GLU A 239 -14.30 20.59 -7.18
C GLU A 239 -12.85 20.61 -7.65
N VAL A 240 -11.89 20.94 -6.77
CA VAL A 240 -10.46 21.02 -7.09
C VAL A 240 -9.82 19.62 -7.21
N GLU A 241 -9.38 19.25 -8.41
CA GLU A 241 -8.70 17.96 -8.70
C GLU A 241 -7.54 17.64 -7.74
N GLY A 242 -6.82 18.66 -7.27
CA GLY A 242 -5.74 18.52 -6.31
C GLY A 242 -6.13 17.93 -4.94
N CYS A 243 -7.43 17.83 -4.62
CA CYS A 243 -7.93 17.23 -3.38
C CYS A 243 -8.78 15.95 -3.61
N LYS A 244 -8.64 15.30 -4.78
CA LYS A 244 -9.43 14.11 -5.16
C LYS A 244 -8.63 12.82 -5.23
N ALA A 245 -7.35 12.82 -4.86
CA ALA A 245 -6.52 11.63 -4.92
C ALA A 245 -7.04 10.55 -3.94
N PRO A 246 -7.07 9.27 -4.32
CA PRO A 246 -7.24 8.16 -3.39
C PRO A 246 -6.08 8.13 -2.40
N ILE A 247 -6.37 8.21 -1.10
CA ILE A 247 -5.33 8.21 -0.05
C ILE A 247 -5.39 7.00 0.89
N ARG A 248 -6.58 6.40 1.03
CA ARG A 248 -6.83 5.27 1.94
C ARG A 248 -7.94 4.38 1.41
N LEU A 249 -7.71 3.07 1.41
CA LEU A 249 -8.72 2.09 1.00
C LEU A 249 -9.61 1.68 2.19
N THR A 250 -10.71 1.02 1.89
CA THR A 250 -11.56 0.28 2.82
C THR A 250 -11.97 -1.02 2.13
N LEU A 251 -11.36 -2.11 2.58
CA LEU A 251 -11.46 -3.44 2.00
C LEU A 251 -12.60 -4.22 2.66
N ARG A 252 -13.19 -5.17 1.93
CA ARG A 252 -14.01 -6.24 2.50
C ARG A 252 -13.54 -7.58 1.92
N PRO A 253 -13.37 -8.63 2.74
CA PRO A 253 -13.00 -9.96 2.24
C PRO A 253 -14.11 -10.52 1.34
N ILE A 254 -13.70 -11.27 0.32
CA ILE A 254 -14.63 -12.00 -0.55
C ILE A 254 -15.17 -13.19 0.23
N ARG A 255 -16.50 -13.30 0.31
CA ARG A 255 -17.16 -14.28 1.16
C ARG A 255 -17.14 -15.68 0.52
N PRO A 256 -16.99 -16.76 1.32
CA PRO A 256 -17.06 -18.11 0.79
C PRO A 256 -18.46 -18.47 0.31
N GLY A 257 -18.55 -19.41 -0.64
CA GLY A 257 -19.82 -20.01 -1.09
C GLY A 257 -20.59 -19.17 -2.11
N GLU A 258 -21.91 -19.41 -2.18
CA GLU A 258 -22.84 -18.72 -3.09
C GLU A 258 -23.48 -17.49 -2.44
N ASN A 259 -23.76 -16.47 -3.25
CA ASN A 259 -24.50 -15.29 -2.82
C ASN A 259 -25.93 -15.68 -2.37
N PRO A 260 -26.32 -15.44 -1.10
CA PRO A 260 -27.61 -15.86 -0.57
C PRO A 260 -28.80 -15.20 -1.28
N ASP A 261 -28.62 -14.00 -1.85
CA ASP A 261 -29.69 -13.31 -2.59
C ASP A 261 -30.04 -14.09 -3.87
N LYS A 262 -29.01 -14.58 -4.59
CA LYS A 262 -29.19 -15.47 -5.76
C LYS A 262 -29.84 -16.79 -5.35
N THR A 263 -29.50 -17.33 -4.18
CA THR A 263 -30.12 -18.56 -3.65
C THR A 263 -31.59 -18.34 -3.28
N ALA A 264 -31.94 -17.21 -2.66
CA ALA A 264 -33.31 -16.86 -2.29
C ALA A 264 -34.21 -16.66 -3.52
N MET A 265 -33.71 -16.00 -4.57
CA MET A 265 -34.43 -15.85 -5.84
C MET A 265 -34.73 -17.22 -6.48
N LYS A 266 -33.71 -18.10 -6.59
CA LYS A 266 -33.88 -19.48 -7.10
C LYS A 266 -34.91 -20.30 -6.29
N ALA A 267 -34.99 -20.08 -4.98
CA ALA A 267 -35.94 -20.78 -4.13
C ALA A 267 -37.38 -20.32 -4.36
N ALA A 268 -37.61 -19.01 -4.56
CA ALA A 268 -38.93 -18.43 -4.80
C ALA A 268 -39.59 -18.93 -6.10
N ASP A 269 -38.79 -19.21 -7.14
CA ASP A 269 -39.27 -19.78 -8.42
C ASP A 269 -39.65 -21.27 -8.35
N THR A 270 -39.52 -21.93 -7.19
CA THR A 270 -40.00 -23.31 -7.01
C THR A 270 -41.53 -23.30 -6.97
N PRO A 271 -42.24 -23.86 -7.97
CA PRO A 271 -43.69 -23.73 -8.04
C PRO A 271 -44.35 -24.47 -6.87
N ILE A 272 -45.17 -23.76 -6.10
CA ILE A 272 -46.01 -24.36 -5.05
C ILE A 272 -46.87 -25.43 -5.73
N ARG A 273 -46.55 -26.70 -5.46
CA ARG A 273 -47.16 -27.85 -6.12
C ARG A 273 -48.64 -27.90 -5.79
N SER A 274 -49.47 -27.43 -6.72
CA SER A 274 -50.93 -27.32 -6.56
C SER A 274 -51.54 -28.69 -6.26
N THR A 275 -51.73 -28.98 -4.98
CA THR A 275 -52.52 -30.11 -4.47
C THR A 275 -54.01 -29.80 -4.61
N ARG A 276 -54.43 -29.62 -5.87
CA ARG A 276 -55.86 -29.51 -6.22
C ARG A 276 -56.52 -30.82 -5.77
N PRO A 277 -57.48 -30.79 -4.84
CA PRO A 277 -58.13 -32.01 -4.39
C PRO A 277 -58.89 -32.63 -5.57
N VAL A 278 -58.71 -33.94 -5.78
CA VAL A 278 -59.56 -34.71 -6.68
C VAL A 278 -60.87 -34.95 -5.93
N SER A 279 -61.98 -34.52 -6.53
CA SER A 279 -63.35 -34.73 -6.03
C SER A 279 -63.91 -36.05 -6.52
#